data_AF-A0AAV9I9N9-F1
#
_entry.id   AF-A0AAV9I9N9-F1
#
_cell.length_a   1.000
_cell.length_b   1.000
_cell.length_c   1.000
_cell.angle_alpha   90.00
_cell.angle_beta   90.00
_cell.angle_gamma   90.00
#
_symmetry.space_group_name_H-M   'P 1'
#
loop_
_entity.id
_entity.type
_entity.pdbx_description
1 polymer ?
#
loop_
_entity_poly.entity_id
_entity_poly.type
_entity_poly.pdbx_seq_one_letter_code
_entity_poly.pdbx_strand_id
1 'polypeptide(L)'
;MVDLKENRFEGTSVPEQYFVSCYLFVWISSIVVFGGAADVASVSSHCNGYCGFSIACGVLSFLIVSTLLIFYLFQLERILEFQYIPIIFLVLLWAAGTGVISSVHGESVNTPVSVAFAWLSLIGSLMLLLLIVYKYSKAGIHVRLSLSPQSQTKLNTTNVSTASSTYPQV
;
A
#
# COMPACT_ATOMS: atom_id res chain seq x y z
N MET A 1 -23.48 38.66 -6.91
CA MET A 1 -22.16 38.35 -6.35
C MET A 1 -22.22 36.94 -5.79
N VAL A 2 -21.78 35.96 -6.57
CA VAL A 2 -21.61 34.57 -6.13
C VAL A 2 -20.10 34.40 -6.06
N ASP A 3 -19.59 34.37 -4.82
CA ASP A 3 -18.20 34.01 -4.53
C ASP A 3 -18.02 32.54 -4.94
N LEU A 4 -17.58 32.34 -6.18
CA LEU A 4 -16.96 31.09 -6.62
C LEU A 4 -15.63 31.01 -5.88
N LYS A 5 -15.71 30.50 -4.64
CA LYS A 5 -14.56 30.11 -3.84
C LYS A 5 -13.84 29.02 -4.60
N GLU A 6 -12.86 29.48 -5.34
CA GLU A 6 -11.67 28.83 -5.84
C GLU A 6 -11.17 27.82 -4.81
N ASN A 7 -11.74 26.61 -4.83
CA ASN A 7 -11.16 25.44 -4.20
C ASN A 7 -10.03 24.94 -5.11
N ARG A 8 -9.02 25.79 -5.25
CA ARG A 8 -7.63 25.46 -4.97
C ARG A 8 -7.30 23.97 -5.11
N PHE A 9 -7.25 23.51 -6.36
CA PHE A 9 -6.47 22.35 -6.80
C PHE A 9 -4.98 22.67 -6.65
N GLU A 10 -4.51 22.94 -5.42
CA GLU A 10 -3.09 23.09 -5.12
C GLU A 10 -2.58 21.82 -4.45
N GLY A 11 -1.86 20.99 -5.23
CA GLY A 11 -0.60 20.42 -4.74
C GLY A 11 -0.58 19.02 -4.13
N THR A 12 -1.37 18.05 -4.63
CA THR A 12 -1.24 16.63 -4.23
C THR A 12 -0.97 15.64 -5.38
N SER A 13 -0.52 16.10 -6.55
CA SER A 13 -0.29 15.22 -7.72
C SER A 13 0.94 14.32 -7.62
N VAL A 14 1.95 14.72 -6.82
CA VAL A 14 3.25 14.05 -6.75
C VAL A 14 3.17 12.63 -6.17
N PRO A 15 2.52 12.36 -5.00
CA PRO A 15 2.45 11.01 -4.46
C PRO A 15 1.67 10.03 -5.35
N GLU A 16 0.59 10.48 -6.01
CA GLU A 16 -0.26 9.61 -6.83
C GLU A 16 0.44 9.11 -8.09
N GLN A 17 1.24 9.95 -8.74
CA GLN A 17 2.03 9.53 -9.90
C GLN A 17 3.03 8.42 -9.56
N TYR A 18 3.65 8.45 -8.38
CA TYR A 18 4.55 7.39 -7.93
C TYR A 18 3.80 6.08 -7.66
N PHE A 19 2.58 6.13 -7.10
CA PHE A 19 1.75 4.94 -6.92
C PHE A 19 1.48 4.22 -8.23
N VAL A 20 0.95 4.94 -9.22
CA VAL A 20 0.63 4.36 -10.53
C VAL A 20 1.89 3.84 -11.21
N SER A 21 2.99 4.60 -11.14
CA SER A 21 4.28 4.18 -11.71
C SER A 21 4.76 2.87 -11.09
N CYS A 22 4.74 2.74 -9.76
CA CYS A 22 5.15 1.51 -9.10
C CYS A 22 4.24 0.33 -9.43
N TYR A 23 2.91 0.53 -9.49
CA TYR A 23 2.00 -0.51 -9.95
C TYR A 23 2.34 -0.99 -11.37
N LEU A 24 2.58 -0.06 -12.30
CA LEU A 24 2.95 -0.40 -13.67
C LEU A 24 4.30 -1.12 -13.75
N PHE A 25 5.29 -0.71 -12.95
CA PHE A 25 6.59 -1.39 -12.89
C PHE A 25 6.45 -2.85 -12.48
N VAL A 26 5.70 -3.11 -11.40
CA VAL A 26 5.46 -4.47 -10.91
C VAL A 26 4.63 -5.25 -11.93
N TRP A 27 3.61 -4.61 -12.54
CA TRP A 27 2.77 -5.23 -13.57
C TRP A 27 3.57 -5.72 -14.78
N ILE A 28 4.41 -4.84 -15.37
CA ILE A 28 5.27 -5.19 -16.51
C ILE A 28 6.27 -6.27 -16.12
N SER A 29 6.91 -6.13 -14.95
CA SER A 29 7.90 -7.11 -14.49
C SER A 29 7.29 -8.49 -14.29
N SER A 30 6.06 -8.55 -13.78
CA SER A 30 5.31 -9.80 -13.60
C SER A 30 5.10 -10.51 -14.95
N ILE A 31 4.78 -9.76 -16.00
CA ILE A 31 4.59 -10.30 -17.36
C ILE A 31 5.88 -10.85 -17.92
N VAL A 32 6.97 -10.11 -17.80
CA VAL A 32 8.28 -10.54 -18.31
C VAL A 32 8.75 -11.83 -17.62
N VAL A 33 8.55 -11.93 -16.30
CA VAL A 33 8.96 -13.10 -15.51
C VAL A 33 8.12 -14.33 -15.87
N PHE A 34 6.78 -14.24 -15.87
CA PHE A 34 5.97 -15.41 -16.22
C PHE A 34 6.14 -15.78 -17.71
N GLY A 35 6.22 -14.79 -18.59
CA GLY A 35 6.35 -15.00 -20.03
C GLY A 35 7.68 -15.67 -20.38
N GLY A 36 8.78 -15.21 -19.77
CA GLY A 36 10.08 -15.85 -19.93
C GLY A 36 10.11 -17.28 -19.39
N ALA A 37 9.49 -17.54 -18.23
CA ALA A 37 9.42 -18.89 -17.68
C ALA A 37 8.53 -19.83 -18.52
N ALA A 38 7.42 -19.32 -19.07
CA ALA A 38 6.53 -20.08 -19.95
C ALA A 38 7.18 -20.42 -21.30
N ASP A 39 7.91 -19.47 -21.88
CA ASP A 39 8.67 -19.69 -23.12
C ASP A 39 9.71 -20.80 -22.93
N VAL A 40 10.51 -20.70 -21.87
CA VAL A 40 11.48 -21.72 -21.49
C VAL A 40 10.84 -23.09 -21.28
N ALA A 41 9.70 -23.14 -20.56
CA ALA A 41 8.95 -24.38 -20.33
C ALA A 41 8.49 -25.03 -21.65
N SER A 42 8.12 -24.22 -22.64
CA SER A 42 7.66 -24.70 -23.94
C SER A 42 8.79 -25.29 -24.78
N VAL A 43 9.99 -24.72 -24.70
CA VAL A 43 11.17 -25.16 -25.45
C VAL A 43 11.83 -26.38 -24.81
N SER A 44 11.89 -26.46 -23.49
CA SER A 44 12.61 -27.53 -22.78
C SER A 44 11.81 -28.83 -22.62
N SER A 45 10.51 -28.85 -22.93
CA SER A 45 9.57 -29.97 -22.71
C SER A 45 9.45 -30.50 -21.26
N HIS A 46 10.23 -29.93 -20.34
CA HIS A 46 10.27 -30.27 -18.92
C HIS A 46 10.37 -28.98 -18.10
N CYS A 47 9.28 -28.62 -17.41
CA CYS A 47 9.27 -27.53 -16.43
C CYS A 47 9.46 -28.14 -15.04
N ASN A 48 10.65 -27.97 -14.46
CA ASN A 48 10.91 -28.35 -13.07
C ASN A 48 10.09 -27.46 -12.09
N GLY A 49 9.99 -27.85 -10.82
CA GLY A 49 9.19 -27.12 -9.82
C GLY A 49 9.53 -25.62 -9.70
N TYR A 50 10.78 -25.24 -9.99
CA TYR A 50 11.23 -23.84 -10.02
C TYR A 50 10.61 -23.02 -11.16
N CYS A 51 10.47 -23.62 -12.35
CA CYS A 51 9.79 -22.97 -13.47
C CYS A 51 8.30 -22.79 -13.17
N GLY A 52 7.65 -23.81 -12.62
CA GLY A 52 6.24 -23.72 -12.19
C GLY A 52 6.03 -22.63 -11.14
N PHE A 53 6.95 -22.51 -10.19
CA PHE A 53 6.92 -21.44 -9.19
C PHE A 53 7.11 -20.05 -9.81
N SER A 54 8.03 -19.88 -10.76
CA SER A 54 8.26 -18.61 -11.46
C SER A 54 7.01 -18.15 -12.23
N ILE A 55 6.37 -19.07 -12.95
CA ILE A 55 5.10 -18.83 -13.65
C ILE A 55 4.01 -18.44 -12.66
N ALA A 56 3.81 -19.22 -11.59
CA ALA A 56 2.80 -18.95 -10.58
C ALA A 56 3.02 -17.59 -9.89
N CYS A 57 4.27 -17.27 -9.55
CA CYS A 57 4.67 -16.00 -8.96
C CYS A 57 4.30 -14.82 -9.87
N GLY A 58 4.67 -14.87 -11.15
CA GLY A 58 4.37 -13.82 -12.13
C GLY A 58 2.89 -13.70 -12.46
N VAL A 59 2.15 -14.81 -12.60
CA VAL A 59 0.70 -14.77 -12.88
C VAL A 59 -0.08 -14.23 -11.68
N LEU A 60 0.22 -14.69 -10.46
CA LEU A 60 -0.51 -14.26 -9.27
C LEU A 60 -0.28 -12.79 -8.97
N SER A 61 0.97 -12.33 -9.10
CA SER A 61 1.30 -10.90 -8.96
C SER A 61 0.65 -10.04 -10.04
N PHE A 62 0.64 -10.49 -11.30
CA PHE A 62 -0.07 -9.81 -12.39
C PHE A 62 -1.57 -9.64 -12.09
N LEU A 63 -2.24 -10.69 -11.60
CA LEU A 63 -3.67 -10.64 -11.26
C LEU A 63 -3.96 -9.68 -10.10
N ILE A 64 -3.15 -9.74 -9.03
CA ILE A 64 -3.29 -8.87 -7.87
C ILE A 64 -3.09 -7.40 -8.29
N VAL A 65 -2.02 -7.11 -9.02
CA VAL A 65 -1.71 -5.74 -9.46
C VAL A 65 -2.76 -5.22 -10.43
N SER A 66 -3.24 -6.05 -11.37
CA SER A 66 -4.33 -5.66 -12.27
C SER A 66 -5.60 -5.32 -11.51
N THR A 67 -5.95 -6.11 -10.50
CA THR A 67 -7.13 -5.88 -9.65
C THR A 67 -6.98 -4.57 -8.87
N LEU A 68 -5.79 -4.32 -8.28
CA LEU A 68 -5.50 -3.08 -7.57
C LEU A 68 -5.52 -1.86 -8.50
N LEU A 69 -4.99 -1.98 -9.71
CA LEU A 69 -4.99 -0.91 -10.71
C LEU A 69 -6.42 -0.57 -11.15
N ILE A 70 -7.26 -1.58 -11.36
CA ILE A 70 -8.69 -1.41 -11.66
C ILE A 70 -9.37 -0.65 -10.52
N PHE A 71 -9.22 -1.09 -9.27
CA PHE A 71 -9.83 -0.39 -8.13
C PHE A 71 -9.31 1.04 -7.97
N TYR A 72 -8.03 1.28 -8.29
CA TYR A 72 -7.44 2.60 -8.31
C TYR A 72 -8.09 3.50 -9.38
N LEU A 73 -8.25 3.00 -10.62
CA LEU A 73 -8.86 3.74 -11.73
C LEU A 73 -10.34 4.08 -11.50
N PHE A 74 -11.10 3.18 -10.87
CA PHE A 74 -12.50 3.41 -10.54
C PHE A 74 -12.72 4.22 -9.25
N GLN A 75 -11.64 4.65 -8.57
CA GLN A 75 -11.69 5.39 -7.30
C GLN A 75 -12.59 4.72 -6.24
N LEU A 76 -12.53 3.38 -6.13
CA LEU A 76 -13.26 2.66 -5.07
C LEU A 76 -12.56 2.86 -3.72
N GLU A 77 -12.72 4.04 -3.12
CA GLU A 77 -12.05 4.48 -1.88
C GLU A 77 -12.16 3.47 -0.74
N ARG A 78 -13.33 2.84 -0.58
CA ARG A 78 -13.58 1.85 0.48
C ARG A 78 -12.72 0.59 0.37
N ILE A 79 -12.28 0.23 -0.84
CA ILE A 79 -11.43 -0.94 -1.07
C ILE A 79 -9.95 -0.54 -1.00
N LEU A 80 -9.61 0.70 -1.36
CA LEU A 80 -8.26 1.24 -1.19
C LEU A 80 -7.80 1.25 0.26
N GLU A 81 -8.70 1.28 1.25
CA GLU A 81 -8.33 1.16 2.67
C GLU A 81 -7.67 -0.20 3.00
N PHE A 82 -8.01 -1.26 2.27
CA PHE A 82 -7.50 -2.62 2.47
C PHE A 82 -6.35 -2.99 1.54
N GLN A 83 -5.82 -2.05 0.76
CA GLN A 83 -4.76 -2.30 -0.22
C GLN A 83 -3.43 -2.76 0.40
N TYR A 84 -3.22 -2.54 1.70
CA TYR A 84 -2.00 -2.94 2.39
C TYR A 84 -1.81 -4.47 2.42
N ILE A 85 -2.90 -5.23 2.55
CA ILE A 85 -2.86 -6.71 2.61
C ILE A 85 -2.28 -7.30 1.32
N PRO A 86 -2.84 -7.04 0.13
CA PRO A 86 -2.32 -7.60 -1.10
C PRO A 86 -0.90 -7.11 -1.42
N ILE A 87 -0.50 -5.93 -0.92
CA ILE A 87 0.85 -5.39 -1.15
C ILE A 87 1.89 -6.04 -0.25
N ILE A 88 1.57 -6.29 1.03
CA ILE A 88 2.42 -7.10 1.91
C ILE A 88 2.59 -8.50 1.31
N PHE A 89 1.49 -9.10 0.85
CA PHE A 89 1.55 -10.40 0.17
C PHE A 89 2.44 -10.34 -1.08
N LEU A 90 2.35 -9.29 -1.89
CA LEU A 90 3.20 -9.10 -3.06
C LEU A 90 4.69 -9.04 -2.68
N VAL A 91 5.04 -8.30 -1.62
CA VAL A 91 6.42 -8.19 -1.14
C VAL A 91 6.94 -9.58 -0.72
N LEU A 92 6.16 -10.33 0.05
CA LEU A 92 6.54 -11.68 0.49
C LEU A 92 6.67 -12.64 -0.69
N LEU A 93 5.71 -12.60 -1.62
CA LEU A 93 5.70 -13.41 -2.82
C LEU A 93 6.93 -13.12 -3.68
N TRP A 94 7.26 -11.86 -3.93
CA TRP A 94 8.43 -11.47 -4.71
C TRP A 94 9.74 -11.68 -3.97
N ALA A 95 9.78 -11.61 -2.64
CA ALA A 95 10.99 -11.95 -1.88
C ALA A 95 11.34 -13.44 -2.03
N ALA A 96 10.35 -14.32 -1.92
CA ALA A 96 10.51 -15.74 -2.23
C ALA A 96 10.79 -15.95 -3.73
N GLY A 97 10.07 -15.25 -4.60
CA GLY A 97 10.23 -15.17 -6.05
C GLY A 97 11.67 -14.92 -6.47
N THR A 98 12.26 -13.82 -6.01
CA THR A 98 13.65 -13.45 -6.30
C THR A 98 14.64 -14.47 -5.78
N GLY A 99 14.38 -15.05 -4.60
CA GLY A 99 15.25 -16.06 -4.01
C GLY A 99 15.30 -17.32 -4.87
N VAL A 100 14.15 -17.82 -5.30
CA VAL A 100 14.04 -18.98 -6.19
C VAL A 100 14.59 -18.67 -7.57
N ILE A 101 14.22 -17.52 -8.16
CA ILE A 101 14.63 -17.19 -9.53
C ILE A 101 16.14 -16.99 -9.63
N SER A 102 16.77 -16.42 -8.59
CA SER A 102 18.20 -16.13 -8.55
C SER A 102 19.07 -17.32 -8.13
N SER A 103 18.53 -18.32 -7.40
CA SER A 103 19.31 -19.47 -6.94
C SER A 103 19.60 -20.49 -8.04
N VAL A 104 18.79 -20.51 -9.10
CA VAL A 104 18.95 -21.43 -10.24
C VAL A 104 19.84 -20.84 -11.34
N HIS A 105 20.92 -20.14 -10.97
CA HIS A 105 21.92 -19.66 -11.92
C HIS A 105 22.60 -20.86 -12.60
N GLY A 106 22.15 -21.25 -13.79
CA GLY A 106 22.81 -22.25 -14.62
C GLY A 106 21.93 -23.35 -15.21
N GLU A 107 20.72 -23.58 -14.69
CA GLU A 107 19.77 -24.41 -15.42
C GLU A 107 19.08 -23.54 -16.48
N SER A 108 18.82 -24.10 -17.66
CA SER A 108 18.12 -23.45 -18.80
C SER A 108 16.75 -22.81 -18.48
N VAL A 109 16.33 -22.87 -17.21
CA VAL A 109 15.00 -22.63 -16.68
C VAL A 109 14.69 -21.12 -16.53
N ASN A 110 15.69 -20.27 -16.27
CA ASN A 110 15.51 -18.83 -16.08
C ASN A 110 16.51 -17.98 -16.90
N THR A 111 16.01 -16.99 -17.64
CA THR A 111 16.86 -16.06 -18.41
C THR A 111 17.45 -14.95 -17.52
N PRO A 112 18.64 -14.40 -17.82
CA PRO A 112 19.21 -13.26 -17.08
C PRO A 112 18.25 -12.06 -17.00
N VAL A 113 17.44 -11.88 -18.05
CA VAL A 113 16.37 -10.88 -18.11
C VAL A 113 15.32 -11.15 -17.02
N SER A 114 14.81 -12.39 -16.92
CA SER A 114 13.83 -12.75 -15.88
C SER A 114 14.34 -12.51 -14.46
N VAL A 115 15.63 -12.74 -14.20
CA VAL A 115 16.25 -12.48 -12.89
C VAL A 115 16.23 -10.96 -12.59
N ALA A 116 16.67 -10.13 -13.54
CA ALA A 116 16.67 -8.68 -13.36
C ALA A 116 15.24 -8.13 -13.11
N PHE A 117 14.25 -8.62 -13.86
CA PHE A 117 12.86 -8.20 -13.67
C PHE A 117 12.24 -8.72 -12.37
N ALA A 118 12.66 -9.89 -11.87
CA ALA A 118 12.24 -10.35 -10.54
C ALA A 118 12.72 -9.38 -9.44
N TRP A 119 13.98 -8.92 -9.51
CA TRP A 119 14.51 -7.92 -8.59
C TRP A 119 13.80 -6.57 -8.70
N LEU A 120 13.52 -6.10 -9.93
CA LEU A 120 12.75 -4.88 -10.16
C LEU A 120 11.35 -4.98 -9.55
N SER A 121 10.70 -6.14 -9.67
CA SER A 121 9.37 -6.37 -9.10
C SER A 121 9.38 -6.35 -7.56
N LEU A 122 10.43 -6.92 -6.93
CA LEU A 122 10.61 -6.83 -5.49
C LEU A 122 10.83 -5.37 -5.03
N ILE A 123 11.69 -4.63 -5.70
CA ILE A 123 11.94 -3.22 -5.41
C ILE A 123 10.66 -2.39 -5.58
N GLY A 124 9.92 -2.60 -6.67
CA GLY A 124 8.64 -1.94 -6.92
C GLY A 124 7.61 -2.24 -5.83
N SER A 125 7.53 -3.49 -5.38
CA SER A 125 6.63 -3.92 -4.31
C SER A 125 7.00 -3.28 -2.95
N LEU A 126 8.30 -3.20 -2.65
CA LEU A 126 8.79 -2.52 -1.44
C LEU A 126 8.49 -1.02 -1.48
N MET A 127 8.68 -0.37 -2.64
CA MET A 127 8.33 1.04 -2.81
C MET A 127 6.83 1.28 -2.63
N LEU A 128 5.97 0.43 -3.17
CA LEU A 128 4.52 0.49 -2.92
C LEU A 128 4.19 0.38 -1.44
N LEU A 129 4.81 -0.57 -0.73
CA LEU A 129 4.60 -0.74 0.70
C LEU A 129 5.03 0.51 1.48
N LEU A 130 6.19 1.08 1.16
CA LEU A 130 6.68 2.31 1.79
C LEU A 130 5.75 3.50 1.55
N LEU A 131 5.27 3.69 0.32
CA LEU A 131 4.34 4.77 -0.03
C LEU A 131 3.02 4.64 0.74
N ILE A 132 2.53 3.41 0.92
CA ILE A 132 1.33 3.12 1.69
C ILE A 132 1.52 3.44 3.16
N VAL A 133 2.60 2.94 3.76
CA VAL A 133 2.93 3.21 5.16
C VAL A 133 3.08 4.71 5.39
N TYR A 134 3.72 5.43 4.47
CA TYR A 134 3.84 6.89 4.51
C TYR A 134 2.47 7.58 4.48
N LYS A 135 1.57 7.18 3.57
CA LYS A 135 0.22 7.73 3.45
C LYS A 135 -0.59 7.53 4.75
N TYR A 136 -0.57 6.33 5.32
CA TYR A 136 -1.31 6.03 6.56
C TYR A 136 -0.68 6.66 7.81
N SER A 137 0.65 6.74 7.89
CA SER A 137 1.36 7.42 8.98
C SER A 137 0.95 8.89 9.06
N LYS A 138 0.89 9.58 7.91
CA LYS A 138 0.46 10.98 7.83
C LYS A 138 -1.02 11.16 8.21
N ALA A 139 -1.89 10.23 7.81
CA ALA A 139 -3.30 10.24 8.19
C ALA A 139 -3.50 10.04 9.70
N GLY A 140 -2.72 9.15 10.33
CA GLY A 140 -2.76 8.91 11.79
C GLY A 140 -2.29 10.11 12.63
N ILE A 141 -1.35 10.91 12.12
CA ILE A 141 -0.89 12.14 12.78
C ILE A 141 -1.99 13.21 12.78
N HIS A 142 -2.79 13.32 11.71
CA HIS A 142 -3.92 14.25 11.65
C HIS A 142 -5.05 13.88 12.63
N VAL A 143 -5.31 12.57 12.85
CA VAL A 143 -6.30 12.13 13.83
C VAL A 143 -5.85 12.40 15.27
N ARG A 144 -4.55 12.27 15.57
CA ARG A 144 -4.02 12.59 16.91
C ARG A 144 -3.98 14.09 17.23
N LEU A 145 -3.86 14.96 16.24
CA LEU A 145 -3.88 16.42 16.45
C LEU A 145 -5.31 16.99 16.58
N SER A 146 -6.34 16.27 16.15
CA SER A 146 -7.75 16.68 16.33
C SER A 146 -8.34 16.27 17.69
N LEU A 147 -7.59 15.55 18.54
CA LEU A 147 -8.06 15.00 19.82
C LEU A 147 -7.29 15.53 21.04
N SER A 148 -7.03 16.84 21.08
CA SER A 148 -6.53 17.55 22.26
C SER A 148 -7.22 18.90 22.42
N PRO A 149 -7.66 19.32 23.62
CA PRO A 149 -8.66 18.69 24.49
C PRO A 149 -9.81 19.69 24.75
N GLN A 150 -11.01 19.46 24.21
CA GLN A 150 -12.19 20.32 24.46
C GLN A 150 -13.14 19.70 25.50
N SER A 151 -12.62 19.06 26.55
CA SER A 151 -13.47 18.42 27.57
C SER A 151 -13.02 18.58 29.03
N GLN A 152 -12.31 19.65 29.42
CA GLN A 152 -12.07 19.94 30.86
C GLN A 152 -12.15 21.42 31.25
N THR A 153 -13.11 22.18 30.72
CA THR A 153 -13.46 23.50 31.26
C THR A 153 -14.97 23.70 31.30
N LYS A 154 -15.68 22.84 32.03
CA LYS A 154 -17.03 23.15 32.53
C LYS A 154 -17.44 22.28 33.71
N LEU A 155 -16.68 22.35 34.80
CA LEU A 155 -17.10 21.81 36.09
C LEU A 155 -16.42 22.57 37.24
N ASN A 156 -16.57 23.89 37.27
CA ASN A 156 -16.39 24.63 38.51
C ASN A 156 -17.17 25.94 38.48
N THR A 157 -18.44 25.91 38.92
CA THR A 157 -19.18 27.01 39.55
C THR A 157 -20.59 26.53 39.85
N THR A 158 -20.72 25.58 40.78
CA THR A 158 -21.96 25.42 41.54
C THR A 158 -21.73 26.07 42.88
N ASN A 159 -22.31 27.27 43.03
CA ASN A 159 -22.22 28.10 44.21
C ASN A 159 -22.56 27.30 45.48
N VAL A 160 -21.55 27.13 46.33
CA VAL A 160 -21.73 26.88 47.76
C VAL A 160 -22.12 28.21 48.39
N SER A 161 -23.39 28.37 48.71
CA SER A 161 -23.85 29.34 49.70
C SER A 161 -24.89 28.67 50.58
N THR A 162 -24.43 27.70 51.37
CA THR A 162 -25.16 27.19 52.53
C THR A 162 -25.01 28.20 53.66
N ALA A 163 -26.16 28.65 54.17
CA ALA A 163 -26.30 29.67 55.19
C ALA A 163 -25.51 29.33 56.48
N SER A 164 -24.74 30.31 56.93
CA SER A 164 -24.17 30.36 58.28
C SER A 164 -25.23 30.90 59.25
N SER A 165 -25.48 30.16 60.32
CA SER A 165 -26.37 30.51 61.43
C SER A 165 -25.81 31.65 62.28
N THR A 166 -26.63 32.62 62.69
CA THR A 166 -26.48 33.28 64.00
C THR A 166 -27.76 34.01 64.41
N TYR A 167 -28.40 33.57 65.50
CA TYR A 167 -29.27 34.42 66.34
C TYR A 167 -28.38 35.41 67.11
N PRO A 168 -28.85 36.63 67.44
CA PRO A 168 -29.39 36.82 68.79
C PRO A 168 -30.56 37.84 68.92
N GLN A 169 -31.37 37.58 69.95
CA GLN A 169 -32.01 38.49 70.92
C GLN A 169 -32.19 39.98 70.56
N VAL A 170 -33.44 40.47 70.51
CA VAL A 170 -34.12 41.29 71.57
C VAL A 170 -35.62 41.08 71.44
#